data_AF-A0A3A4P8D5-F1
#
_entry.id   AF-A0A3A4P8D5-F1
#
_cell.length_a   1.000
_cell.length_b   1.000
_cell.length_c   1.000
_cell.angle_alpha   90.00
_cell.angle_beta   90.00
_cell.angle_gamma   90.00
#
_symmetry.space_group_name_H-M   'P 1'
#
loop_
_entity.id
_entity.type
_entity.pdbx_description
1 polymer ?
#
loop_
_entity_poly.entity_id
_entity_poly.type
_entity_poly.pdbx_seq_one_letter_code
_entity_poly.pdbx_strand_id
1 'polypeptide(L)'
;MELIEDIRRVESESDRLIAAARHESDELIRAAREEAKKLIESMRQECRQAEAELLVQYEQQARESVDKQREENKKQTEALLASARKNWSRAVQLIVDTIAGRK
;
A
#
# COMPACT_ATOMS: atom_id res chain seq x y z
N MET A 1 -38.92 9.05 -66.12
CA MET A 1 -37.51 8.63 -65.98
C MET A 1 -36.86 9.33 -64.80
N GLU A 2 -37.10 10.62 -64.59
CA GLU A 2 -36.68 11.43 -63.42
C GLU A 2 -36.90 10.78 -62.04
N LEU A 3 -38.09 10.24 -61.76
CA LEU A 3 -38.39 9.68 -60.44
C LEU A 3 -37.46 8.53 -60.03
N ILE A 4 -37.01 7.70 -60.99
CA ILE A 4 -36.10 6.58 -60.72
C ILE A 4 -34.67 7.09 -60.46
N GLU A 5 -34.26 8.16 -61.13
CA GLU A 5 -32.96 8.80 -60.90
C GLU A 5 -32.90 9.51 -59.55
N ASP A 6 -33.99 10.18 -59.15
CA ASP A 6 -34.11 10.79 -57.83
C ASP A 6 -34.08 9.74 -56.71
N ILE A 7 -34.79 8.62 -56.87
CA ILE A 7 -34.74 7.50 -55.90
C ILE A 7 -33.32 6.98 -55.76
N ARG A 8 -32.62 6.72 -56.86
CA ARG A 8 -31.22 6.25 -56.83
C ARG A 8 -30.26 7.25 -56.19
N ARG A 9 -30.49 8.56 -56.39
CA ARG A 9 -29.70 9.61 -55.74
C ARG A 9 -29.91 9.58 -54.23
N VAL A 10 -31.15 9.48 -53.76
CA VAL A 10 -31.50 9.42 -52.34
C VAL A 10 -30.96 8.14 -51.69
N GLU A 11 -31.04 6.99 -52.37
CA GLU A 11 -30.43 5.73 -51.91
C GLU A 11 -28.92 5.87 -51.75
N SER A 12 -28.23 6.43 -52.75
CA SER A 12 -26.77 6.63 -52.69
C SER A 12 -26.35 7.60 -51.57
N GLU A 13 -27.14 8.66 -51.34
CA GLU A 13 -26.90 9.60 -50.26
C GLU A 13 -27.14 8.96 -48.89
N SER A 14 -28.18 8.15 -48.76
CA SER A 14 -28.49 7.38 -47.54
C SER A 14 -27.37 6.38 -47.22
N ASP A 15 -26.85 5.67 -48.22
CA ASP A 15 -25.73 4.74 -48.04
C ASP A 15 -24.46 5.47 -47.57
N ARG A 16 -24.19 6.67 -48.10
CA ARG A 16 -23.06 7.49 -47.66
C ARG A 16 -23.22 7.96 -46.22
N LEU A 17 -24.42 8.39 -45.83
CA LEU A 17 -24.71 8.80 -44.46
C LEU A 17 -24.54 7.63 -43.48
N ILE A 18 -25.02 6.44 -43.85
CA ILE A 18 -24.85 5.23 -43.03
C ILE A 18 -23.37 4.87 -42.90
N ALA A 19 -22.61 4.92 -43.99
CA ALA A 19 -21.18 4.63 -43.96
C ALA A 19 -20.40 5.63 -43.08
N ALA A 20 -20.72 6.92 -43.19
CA ALA A 20 -20.11 7.96 -42.37
C ALA A 20 -20.44 7.78 -40.88
N ALA A 21 -21.71 7.54 -40.54
CA ALA A 21 -22.13 7.31 -39.15
C ALA A 21 -21.48 6.06 -38.54
N ARG A 22 -21.31 4.99 -39.32
CA ARG A 22 -20.57 3.79 -38.88
C ARG A 22 -19.11 4.09 -38.60
N HIS A 23 -18.46 4.82 -39.50
CA HIS A 23 -17.07 5.21 -39.32
C HIS A 23 -16.86 6.06 -38.07
N GLU A 24 -17.69 7.08 -37.89
CA GLU A 24 -17.65 7.95 -36.70
C GLU A 24 -17.89 7.17 -35.41
N SER A 25 -18.85 6.22 -35.43
CA SER A 25 -19.09 5.34 -34.29
C SER A 25 -17.88 4.47 -33.96
N ASP A 26 -17.22 3.90 -34.97
CA ASP A 26 -16.02 3.08 -34.77
C ASP A 26 -14.85 3.91 -34.21
N GLU A 27 -14.67 5.14 -34.70
CA GLU A 27 -13.67 6.07 -34.17
C GLU A 27 -13.94 6.44 -32.72
N LEU A 28 -15.19 6.73 -32.36
CA LEU A 28 -15.59 7.03 -30.99
C LEU A 28 -15.35 5.84 -30.06
N ILE A 29 -15.71 4.63 -30.48
CA ILE A 29 -15.45 3.41 -29.72
C ILE A 29 -13.95 3.19 -29.53
N ARG A 30 -13.14 3.46 -30.56
CA ARG A 30 -11.68 3.34 -30.48
C ARG A 30 -11.10 4.36 -29.50
N ALA A 31 -11.51 5.62 -29.57
CA ALA A 31 -11.06 6.68 -28.68
C ALA A 31 -11.41 6.35 -27.22
N ALA A 32 -12.66 5.93 -26.96
CA ALA A 32 -13.10 5.52 -25.62
C ALA A 32 -12.28 4.34 -25.07
N ARG A 33 -11.92 3.37 -25.91
CA ARG A 33 -11.06 2.25 -25.52
C ARG A 33 -9.63 2.68 -25.21
N GLU A 34 -9.07 3.61 -25.98
CA GLU A 34 -7.74 4.15 -25.70
C GLU A 34 -7.71 4.97 -24.41
N GLU A 35 -8.73 5.78 -24.17
CA GLU A 35 -8.87 6.54 -22.93
C GLU A 35 -9.03 5.62 -21.71
N ALA A 36 -9.88 4.60 -21.81
CA ALA A 36 -10.03 3.60 -20.74
C ALA A 36 -8.70 2.89 -20.44
N LYS A 37 -7.90 2.54 -21.46
CA LYS A 37 -6.58 1.94 -21.27
C LYS A 37 -5.63 2.90 -20.52
N LYS A 38 -5.56 4.16 -20.94
CA LYS A 38 -4.74 5.18 -20.27
C LYS A 38 -5.14 5.36 -18.81
N LEU A 39 -6.44 5.42 -18.54
CA LEU A 39 -6.96 5.54 -17.18
C LEU A 39 -6.56 4.34 -16.31
N ILE A 40 -6.74 3.11 -16.82
CA ILE A 40 -6.34 1.88 -16.10
C ILE A 40 -4.83 1.89 -15.81
N GLU A 41 -4.02 2.32 -16.78
CA GLU A 41 -2.56 2.36 -16.61
C GLU A 41 -2.13 3.41 -15.59
N SER A 42 -2.74 4.60 -15.61
CA SER A 42 -2.52 5.64 -14.58
C SER A 42 -2.88 5.11 -13.19
N MET A 43 -4.06 4.53 -13.03
CA MET A 43 -4.51 3.96 -11.75
C MET A 43 -3.57 2.85 -11.25
N ARG A 44 -3.06 2.00 -12.15
CA ARG A 44 -2.06 0.98 -11.78
C ARG A 44 -0.75 1.60 -11.31
N GLN A 45 -0.32 2.70 -11.92
CA GLN A 45 0.88 3.40 -11.49
C GLN A 45 0.68 4.05 -10.12
N GLU A 46 -0.44 4.73 -9.91
CA GLU A 46 -0.81 5.35 -8.64
C GLU A 46 -0.92 4.31 -7.51
N CYS A 47 -1.58 3.17 -7.75
CA CYS A 47 -1.65 2.09 -6.77
C CYS A 47 -0.26 1.55 -6.40
N ARG A 48 0.66 1.39 -7.37
CA ARG A 48 2.04 0.95 -7.09
C ARG A 48 2.83 1.97 -6.28
N GLN A 49 2.63 3.27 -6.54
CA GLN A 49 3.26 4.33 -5.77
C GLN A 49 2.74 4.34 -4.33
N ALA A 50 1.41 4.28 -4.16
CA ALA A 50 0.78 4.22 -2.84
C ALA A 50 1.21 2.97 -2.06
N GLU A 51 1.33 1.80 -2.71
CA GLU A 51 1.84 0.57 -2.10
C GLU A 51 3.29 0.75 -1.62
N ALA A 52 4.16 1.31 -2.46
CA ALA A 52 5.55 1.56 -2.09
C ALA A 52 5.68 2.55 -0.91
N GLU A 53 4.89 3.61 -0.92
CA GLU A 53 4.85 4.58 0.18
C GLU A 53 4.37 3.95 1.49
N LEU A 54 3.31 3.14 1.43
CA LEU A 54 2.79 2.42 2.59
C LEU A 54 3.82 1.43 3.15
N LEU A 55 4.52 0.69 2.28
CA LEU A 55 5.58 -0.23 2.71
C LEU A 55 6.69 0.50 3.45
N VAL A 56 7.15 1.64 2.93
CA VAL A 56 8.19 2.46 3.60
C VAL A 56 7.69 2.97 4.96
N GLN A 57 6.44 3.45 5.04
CA GLN A 57 5.85 3.90 6.29
C GLN A 57 5.77 2.77 7.33
N TYR A 58 5.30 1.59 6.92
CA TYR A 58 5.21 0.44 7.81
C TYR A 58 6.58 -0.08 8.26
N GLU A 59 7.57 -0.11 7.37
CA GLU A 59 8.94 -0.47 7.75
C GLU A 59 9.51 0.51 8.77
N GLN A 60 9.27 1.81 8.59
CA GLN A 60 9.74 2.82 9.52
C GLN A 60 9.06 2.70 10.88
N GLN A 61 7.73 2.55 10.91
CA GLN A 61 6.98 2.32 12.15
C GLN A 61 7.43 1.04 12.86
N ALA A 62 7.70 -0.03 12.11
CA ALA A 62 8.19 -1.28 12.68
C ALA A 62 9.58 -1.10 13.30
N ARG A 63 10.48 -0.36 12.64
CA ARG A 63 11.81 -0.03 13.20
C ARG A 63 11.70 0.79 14.48
N GLU A 64 10.88 1.84 14.48
CA GLU A 64 10.65 2.68 15.66
C GLU A 64 10.08 1.87 16.83
N SER A 65 9.15 0.95 16.55
CA SER A 65 8.58 0.03 17.54
C SER A 65 9.65 -0.91 18.11
N VAL A 66 10.50 -1.49 17.26
CA VAL A 66 11.61 -2.35 17.69
C VAL A 66 12.60 -1.58 18.56
N ASP A 67 12.98 -0.37 18.18
CA ASP A 67 13.93 0.44 18.93
C ASP A 67 13.35 0.85 20.29
N LYS A 68 12.07 1.21 20.34
CA LYS A 68 11.37 1.47 21.60
C LYS A 68 11.34 0.23 22.50
N GLN A 69 11.01 -0.94 21.96
CA GLN A 69 10.99 -2.19 22.71
C GLN A 69 12.39 -2.57 23.21
N ARG A 70 13.44 -2.34 22.42
CA ARG A 70 14.84 -2.57 22.83
C ARG A 70 15.23 -1.69 23.99
N GLU A 71 14.87 -0.41 23.95
CA GLU A 71 15.18 0.54 25.03
C GLU A 71 14.42 0.18 26.32
N GLU A 72 13.15 -0.22 26.21
CA GLU A 72 12.37 -0.73 27.34
C GLU A 72 12.99 -2.00 27.93
N ASN A 73 13.36 -2.97 27.08
CA ASN A 73 14.02 -4.21 27.52
C ASN A 73 15.36 -3.93 28.20
N LYS A 74 16.13 -2.96 27.72
CA LYS A 74 17.39 -2.54 28.34
C LYS A 74 17.16 -2.01 29.75
N LYS A 75 16.20 -1.09 29.91
CA LYS A 75 15.81 -0.55 31.23
C LYS A 75 15.33 -1.63 32.18
N GLN A 76 14.50 -2.56 31.71
CA GLN A 76 14.04 -3.70 32.51
C GLN A 76 15.20 -4.61 32.92
N THR A 77 16.14 -4.88 32.01
CA THR A 77 17.33 -5.69 32.29
C THR A 77 18.23 -5.03 33.33
N GLU A 78 18.47 -3.72 33.21
CA GLU A 78 19.23 -2.94 34.19
C GLU A 78 18.56 -2.94 35.57
N ALA A 79 17.23 -2.79 35.62
CA ALA A 79 16.45 -2.87 36.86
C ALA A 79 16.51 -4.27 37.50
N LEU A 80 16.43 -5.33 36.69
CA LEU A 80 16.58 -6.72 37.14
C LEU A 80 17.99 -6.99 37.67
N LEU A 81 19.03 -6.49 37.01
CA LEU A 81 20.41 -6.63 37.48
C LEU A 81 20.62 -5.88 38.81
N ALA A 82 20.05 -4.69 38.96
CA ALA A 82 20.14 -3.92 40.19
C ALA A 82 19.41 -4.63 41.35
N SER A 83 18.23 -5.20 41.11
CA SER A 83 17.49 -5.94 42.12
C SER A 83 18.18 -7.26 42.48
N ALA A 84 18.68 -7.99 41.48
CA ALA A 84 19.46 -9.21 41.68
C ALA A 84 20.70 -8.95 42.53
N ARG A 85 21.47 -7.87 42.26
CA ARG A 85 22.63 -7.48 43.07
C ARG A 85 22.27 -7.20 44.52
N LYS A 86 21.19 -6.44 44.78
CA LYS A 86 20.71 -6.17 46.15
C LYS A 86 20.33 -7.45 46.89
N ASN A 87 19.61 -8.33 46.22
CA ASN A 87 19.21 -9.62 46.79
C ASN A 87 20.43 -10.52 47.06
N TRP A 88 21.43 -10.51 46.17
CA TRP A 88 22.66 -11.25 46.34
C TRP A 88 23.44 -10.78 47.57
N SER A 89 23.62 -9.46 47.73
CA SER A 89 24.25 -8.89 48.93
C SER A 89 23.50 -9.28 50.21
N ARG A 90 22.16 -9.24 50.20
CA ARG A 90 21.34 -9.65 51.34
C ARG A 90 21.47 -11.15 51.65
N ALA A 91 21.52 -12.00 50.61
CA ALA A 91 21.71 -13.44 50.77
C ALA A 91 23.09 -13.76 51.36
N VAL A 92 24.15 -13.09 50.88
CA VAL A 92 25.49 -13.22 51.47
C VAL A 92 25.50 -12.80 52.93
N GLN A 93 24.89 -11.66 53.26
CA GLN A 93 24.81 -11.18 54.64
C GLN A 93 24.11 -12.19 55.55
N LEU A 94 22.98 -12.75 55.10
CA LEU A 94 22.25 -13.80 55.84
C LEU A 94 23.12 -15.04 56.09
N ILE A 95 23.88 -15.49 55.09
CA ILE A 95 24.78 -16.65 55.23
C ILE A 95 25.88 -16.33 56.26
N VAL A 96 26.50 -15.15 56.17
CA VAL A 96 27.55 -14.71 57.10
C VAL A 96 27.02 -14.60 58.53
N ASP A 97 25.86 -13.97 58.73
CA ASP A 97 25.25 -13.80 60.05
C ASP A 97 24.90 -15.16 60.67
N THR A 98 24.39 -16.10 59.85
CA THR A 98 24.11 -17.48 60.26
C THR A 98 25.38 -18.23 60.71
N ILE A 99 26.49 -18.10 59.96
CA ILE A 99 27.77 -18.75 60.31
C ILE A 99 28.40 -18.09 61.54
N ALA A 100 28.28 -16.77 61.68
CA ALA A 100 28.82 -16.00 62.81
C ALA A 100 28.01 -16.16 64.11
N GLY A 101 26.90 -16.90 64.09
CA GLY A 101 26.06 -17.16 65.27
C GLY A 101 25.27 -15.93 65.74
N ARG A 102 25.16 -14.88 64.92
CA ARG A 102 24.32 -13.72 65.20
C ARG A 102 22.94 -13.99 64.61
N LYS A 103 21.99 -14.37 65.48
CA LYS A 103 20.57 -14.46 65.09
C LYS A 103 20.01 -13.09 64.75
#